data_AF-A0A356C229-F1
#
_entry.id   AF-A0A356C229-F1
#
_cell.length_a   1.000
_cell.length_b   1.000
_cell.length_c   1.000
_cell.angle_alpha   90.00
_cell.angle_beta   90.00
_cell.angle_gamma   90.00
#
_symmetry.space_group_name_H-M   'P 1'
#
loop_
_entity.id
_entity.type
_entity.pdbx_description
1 polymer ?
#
loop_
_entity_poly.entity_id
_entity_poly.type
_entity_poly.pdbx_seq_one_letter_code
_entity_poly.pdbx_strand_id
1 'polypeptide(L)' 'MVILIIFGYVVVGGVELLLWKERPWQKVLVYLLLLSAAATFSVLLAIDVRLPVPEPLGTLRNWLQKLWQ' A
#
# COMPACT_ATOMS: atom_id res chain seq x y z
N MET A 1 -5.17 -10.68 -4.08
CA MET A 1 -4.21 -9.60 -3.77
C MET A 1 -4.87 -8.23 -3.83
N VAL A 2 -5.41 -7.80 -4.96
CA VAL A 2 -6.08 -6.48 -5.12
C VAL A 2 -7.15 -6.20 -4.07
N ILE A 3 -8.07 -7.15 -3.82
CA ILE A 3 -9.12 -7.01 -2.80
C ILE A 3 -8.52 -6.74 -1.41
N LEU A 4 -7.46 -7.46 -1.03
CA LEU A 4 -6.78 -7.29 0.26
C LEU A 4 -6.11 -5.91 0.36
N ILE A 5 -5.51 -5.43 -0.74
CA ILE A 5 -4.89 -4.10 -0.79
C ILE A 5 -5.96 -3.02 -0.58
N ILE A 6 -7.07 -3.10 -1.30
CA ILE A 6 -8.19 -2.15 -1.17
C ILE A 6 -8.72 -2.16 0.28
N PHE A 7 -8.96 -3.36 0.84
CA PHE A 7 -9.45 -3.48 2.21
C PHE A 7 -8.47 -2.88 3.23
N GLY A 8 -7.17 -3.11 3.05
CA GLY A 8 -6.13 -2.53 3.91
C GLY A 8 -6.16 -1.00 3.90
N TYR A 9 -6.21 -0.38 2.72
CA TYR A 9 -6.30 1.08 2.60
C TYR A 9 -7.61 1.65 3.16
N VAL A 10 -8.74 0.94 3.01
CA VAL A 10 -10.02 1.35 3.61
C VAL A 10 -9.95 1.32 5.13
N VAL A 11 -9.38 0.27 5.73
CA VAL A 11 -9.23 0.16 7.19
C VAL A 11 -8.30 1.27 7.71
N VAL A 12 -7.13 1.46 7.08
CA VAL A 12 -6.18 2.51 7.48
C VAL A 12 -6.82 3.88 7.37
N GLY A 13 -7.44 4.19 6.22
CA GLY A 13 -8.15 5.45 6.01
C GLY A 13 -9.26 5.69 7.01
N GLY A 14 -10.05 4.66 7.31
CA GLY A 14 -11.11 4.72 8.31
C GLY A 14 -10.59 5.00 9.72
N VAL A 15 -9.54 4.30 10.15
CA VAL A 15 -8.92 4.49 11.47
C VAL A 15 -8.29 5.88 11.60
N GLU A 16 -7.54 6.31 10.60
CA GLU A 16 -6.90 7.63 10.60
C GLU A 16 -7.93 8.75 10.65
N LEU A 17 -9.01 8.66 9.86
CA LEU A 17 -10.11 9.63 9.92
C LEU A 17 -10.86 9.58 11.27
N LEU A 18 -11.06 8.40 11.85
CA LEU A 18 -11.69 8.24 13.16
C LEU A 18 -10.90 8.93 14.26
N LEU A 19 -9.58 8.73 14.30
CA LEU A 19 -8.68 9.31 15.30
C LEU A 19 -8.39 10.80 15.05
N TRP A 20 -8.72 11.32 13.87
CA TRP A 20 -8.50 12.72 13.53
C TRP A 20 -9.45 13.65 14.30
N LYS A 21 -8.90 14.32 15.31
CA LYS A 21 -9.64 15.20 16.25
C LYS A 21 -10.14 16.50 15.62
N GLU A 22 -9.33 17.16 14.81
CA GLU A 22 -9.70 18.37 14.07
C GLU A 22 -9.79 18.06 12.58
N ARG A 23 -10.98 18.13 11.99
CA ARG A 23 -11.21 17.73 10.58
C ARG A 23 -11.46 18.95 9.70
N PRO A 24 -10.44 19.77 9.38
CA PRO A 24 -10.61 20.77 8.33
C PRO A 24 -10.78 20.05 6.99
N TRP A 25 -11.92 20.27 6.34
CA TRP A 25 -12.33 19.57 5.13
C TRP A 25 -11.30 19.61 3.99
N GLN A 26 -10.56 20.71 3.88
CA GLN A 26 -9.47 20.82 2.89
C GLN A 26 -8.37 19.77 3.12
N LYS A 27 -7.95 19.55 4.37
CA LYS A 27 -6.92 18.54 4.68
C LYS A 27 -7.45 17.12 4.50
N VAL A 28 -8.72 16.89 4.84
CA VAL A 28 -9.39 15.61 4.64
C VAL A 28 -9.45 15.25 3.16
N LEU A 29 -9.80 16.21 2.29
CA LEU A 29 -9.83 16.00 0.83
C LEU A 29 -8.44 15.68 0.27
N VAL A 30 -7.42 16.45 0.65
CA VAL A 30 -6.03 16.20 0.23
C VAL A 30 -5.57 14.82 0.68
N TYR A 31 -5.88 14.46 1.92
CA TYR A 31 -5.58 13.15 2.49
C TYR A 31 -6.26 12.01 1.71
N LEU A 32 -7.57 12.11 1.44
CA LEU A 32 -8.30 11.10 0.67
C LEU A 32 -7.74 10.96 -0.76
N LEU A 33 -7.34 12.08 -1.37
CA LEU A 33 -6.72 12.07 -2.70
C LEU A 33 -5.36 11.37 -2.68
N LEU A 34 -4.50 11.66 -1.70
CA LEU A 34 -3.23 10.95 -1.50
C LEU A 34 -3.44 9.46 -1.21
N LEU A 35 -4.40 9.11 -0.35
CA LEU A 35 -4.70 7.73 0.02
C LEU A 35 -5.18 6.93 -1.20
N SER A 36 -6.08 7.51 -2.01
CA SER A 36 -6.56 6.89 -3.24
C SER A 36 -5.47 6.75 -4.31
N ALA A 37 -4.58 7.74 -4.45
CA ALA A 37 -3.41 7.63 -5.32
C ALA A 37 -2.48 6.49 -4.86
N ALA A 38 -2.18 6.39 -3.57
CA ALA A 38 -1.35 5.32 -3.00
C ALA A 38 -1.99 3.92 -3.19
N ALA A 39 -3.30 3.81 -2.97
CA ALA A 39 -4.04 2.57 -3.23
C ALA A 39 -4.00 2.19 -4.71
N THR A 40 -4.19 3.15 -5.61
CA THR A 40 -4.13 2.93 -7.07
C THR A 40 -2.74 2.45 -7.49
N PHE A 41 -1.66 3.13 -7.05
CA PHE A 41 -0.30 2.70 -7.31
C PHE A 41 -0.01 1.29 -6.78
N SER A 42 -0.47 0.98 -5.56
CA SER A 42 -0.30 -0.34 -4.97
C SER A 42 -1.01 -1.43 -5.77
N VAL A 43 -2.22 -1.15 -6.26
CA VAL A 43 -2.95 -2.08 -7.12
C VAL A 43 -2.26 -2.26 -8.47
N LEU A 44 -1.79 -1.18 -9.10
CA LEU A 44 -1.04 -1.25 -10.36
C LEU A 44 0.22 -2.11 -10.21
N LEU A 45 0.99 -1.91 -9.15
CA LEU A 45 2.18 -2.72 -8.85
C LEU A 45 1.83 -4.19 -8.58
N ALA A 46 0.68 -4.45 -7.94
CA ALA A 46 0.26 -5.81 -7.63
C ALA A 46 -0.30 -6.58 -8.84
N ILE A 47 -0.83 -5.88 -9.84
CA ILE A 47 -1.34 -6.49 -11.09
C ILE A 47 -0.16 -6.88 -11.99
N ASP A 48 0.90 -6.08 -12.03
CA ASP A 48 2.04 -6.33 -12.90
C ASP A 48 3.05 -7.30 -12.27
N VAL A 49 2.66 -8.58 -12.22
CA VAL A 49 3.47 -9.72 -11.70
C VAL A 49 4.78 -9.90 -12.47
N ARG A 50 4.94 -9.27 -13.64
CA ARG A 50 6.12 -9.41 -14.51
C ARG A 50 7.20 -8.37 -14.27
N LEU A 51 7.01 -7.42 -13.36
CA LEU A 51 8.09 -6.50 -12.99
C LEU A 51 9.25 -7.31 -12.41
N PRO A 52 10.41 -7.40 -13.09
CA PRO A 52 11.55 -8.09 -12.54
C PRO A 52 11.93 -7.39 -11.25
N VAL A 53 12.08 -8.16 -10.17
CA VAL A 53 12.56 -7.63 -8.90
C VAL A 53 13.94 -7.04 -9.17
N PRO A 54 14.15 -5.72 -9.02
CA PRO A 54 15.45 -5.13 -9.30
C PRO A 54 16.48 -5.71 -8.33
N GLU A 55 17.65 -6.09 -8.83
CA GLU A 55 18.79 -6.43 -7.96
C GLU A 55 19.19 -5.16 -7.18
N PRO A 56 19.48 -5.24 -5.86
CA PRO A 56 19.86 -6.42 -5.06
C PRO A 56 18.70 -7.11 -4.30
N LEU A 57 17.45 -6.65 -4.47
CA LEU A 57 16.30 -7.17 -3.71
C LEU A 57 15.97 -8.63 -4.07
N GLY A 58 16.22 -9.03 -5.33
CA GLY A 58 16.12 -10.44 -5.75
C GLY A 58 17.06 -11.35 -4.96
N THR A 59 18.28 -10.87 -4.68
CA THR A 59 19.29 -11.61 -3.91
C THR A 59 18.88 -11.77 -2.45
N LEU A 60 18.33 -10.73 -1.83
CA LEU A 60 17.81 -10.78 -0.46
C LEU A 60 16.64 -11.76 -0.31
N ARG A 61 15.73 -11.78 -1.29
CA ARG A 61 14.61 -12.74 -1.32
C ARG A 61 15.09 -14.19 -1.34
N ASN A 62 16.10 -14.49 -2.15
CA ASN A 62 16.67 -15.84 -2.23
C ASN A 62 17.36 -16.25 -0.91
N TRP A 63 18.02 -15.31 -0.24
CA TRP A 63 18.59 -15.53 1.09
C TRP A 63 17.51 -15.81 2.15
N LEU A 64 16.43 -15.04 2.15
CA LEU A 64 15.31 -15.26 3.07
C LEU A 64 14.64 -16.63 2.84
N GLN A 65 14.47 -17.04 1.58
CA GLN A 65 13.92 -18.35 1.25
C GLN A 65 14.81 -19.49 1.73
N LYS A 66 16.14 -19.34 1.63
CA LYS A 66 17.10 -20.32 2.18
C LYS A 66 17.07 -20.43 3.70
N LEU A 67 16.77 -19.34 4.41
CA LEU A 67 16.66 -19.33 5.87
C LEU A 67 15.35 -19.93 6.39
N TRP A 68 14.34 -20.08 5.51
CA TRP A 68 13.02 -20.61 5.86
C TRP A 68 12.84 -22.09 5.45
N GLN A 69 13.85 -22.70 4.79
CA GLN A 69 13.98 -24.15 4.59
C GLN A 69 14.76 -24.78 5.74
#